data_AF-A0AAQ1BWW9-F1
#
_entry.id   AF-A0AAQ1BWW9-F1
#
_cell.length_a   1.000
_cell.length_b   1.000
_cell.length_c   1.000
_cell.angle_alpha   90.00
_cell.angle_beta   90.00
_cell.angle_gamma   90.00
#
_symmetry.space_group_name_H-M   'P 1'
#
loop_
_entity.id
_entity.type
_entity.pdbx_description
1 polymer ?
#
loop_
_entity_poly.entity_id
_entity_poly.type
_entity_poly.pdbx_seq_one_letter_code
_entity_poly.pdbx_strand_id
1 'polypeptide(L)'
;ARAAGITLLYTARQMPDGLALVLPDLRSRLSQCIRIGLPVLDDAARGAVLRDRAQRRGLALDEAAIDWLLTHSERELAGLVALLDRLDRESLAAKRRITVPFLRRVVAGMPGPG
;
A
#
# COMPACT_ATOMS: atom_id res chain seq x y z
N ALA A 1 -15.07 -9.82 -23.68
CA ALA A 1 -15.99 -8.74 -24.10
C ALA A 1 -15.33 -7.91 -25.19
N ARG A 2 -15.78 -8.07 -26.44
CA ARG A 2 -15.47 -7.15 -27.54
C ARG A 2 -16.81 -6.66 -28.10
N ALA A 3 -17.41 -5.73 -27.38
CA ALA A 3 -18.50 -4.92 -27.90
C ALA A 3 -18.07 -3.47 -27.66
N ALA A 4 -17.94 -2.70 -28.74
CA ALA A 4 -17.68 -1.25 -28.79
C ALA A 4 -16.24 -0.71 -28.55
N GLY A 5 -15.17 -1.50 -28.70
CA GLY A 5 -13.79 -0.93 -28.61
C GLY A 5 -13.39 -0.43 -27.20
N ILE A 6 -14.16 -0.84 -26.18
CA ILE A 6 -13.91 -0.46 -24.79
C ILE A 6 -12.87 -1.42 -24.20
N THR A 7 -11.82 -0.85 -23.60
CA THR A 7 -10.86 -1.60 -22.77
C THR A 7 -11.40 -1.67 -21.35
N LEU A 8 -11.53 -2.87 -20.81
CA LEU A 8 -12.00 -3.11 -19.45
C LEU A 8 -10.84 -3.58 -18.56
N LEU A 9 -10.60 -2.86 -17.47
CA LEU A 9 -9.77 -3.30 -16.35
C LEU A 9 -10.68 -3.59 -15.15
N TYR A 10 -10.49 -4.74 -14.51
CA TYR A 10 -11.21 -5.09 -13.29
C TYR A 10 -10.26 -5.70 -12.26
N THR A 11 -10.64 -5.61 -10.99
CA THR A 11 -9.92 -6.22 -9.87
C THR A 11 -10.86 -7.18 -9.14
N ALA A 12 -10.34 -8.30 -8.68
CA ALA A 12 -11.09 -9.29 -7.92
C ALA A 12 -10.18 -9.92 -6.86
N ARG A 13 -10.76 -10.37 -5.74
CA ARG A 13 -10.02 -11.09 -4.69
C ARG A 13 -9.74 -12.55 -5.03
N GLN A 14 -10.43 -13.10 -6.02
CA GLN A 14 -10.33 -14.49 -6.46
C GLN A 14 -10.34 -14.57 -7.99
N MET A 15 -9.87 -15.71 -8.51
CA MET A 15 -10.00 -16.04 -9.92
C MET A 15 -11.48 -16.14 -10.32
N PRO A 16 -11.84 -15.94 -11.61
CA PRO A 16 -13.23 -15.98 -12.06
C PRO A 16 -14.02 -17.21 -11.62
N ASP A 17 -13.35 -18.35 -11.47
CA ASP A 17 -13.96 -19.60 -11.02
C ASP A 17 -14.36 -19.62 -9.54
N GLY A 18 -13.67 -18.85 -8.71
CA GLY A 18 -13.98 -18.66 -7.30
C GLY A 18 -14.94 -17.50 -7.04
N LEU A 19 -15.20 -16.66 -8.05
CA LEU A 19 -16.23 -15.65 -7.96
C LEU A 19 -17.59 -16.34 -8.05
N ALA A 20 -18.47 -16.10 -7.06
CA ALA A 20 -19.84 -16.63 -7.01
C ALA A 20 -20.75 -15.99 -8.08
N LEU A 21 -20.31 -16.01 -9.33
CA LEU A 21 -21.00 -15.44 -10.49
C LEU A 21 -22.15 -16.36 -10.88
N VAL A 22 -23.36 -15.85 -10.77
CA VAL A 22 -24.58 -16.58 -11.14
C VAL A 22 -24.72 -16.70 -12.66
N LEU A 23 -24.19 -15.72 -13.42
CA LEU A 23 -24.31 -15.69 -14.88
C LEU A 23 -23.14 -16.42 -15.56
N PRO A 24 -23.36 -17.59 -16.21
CA PRO A 24 -22.28 -18.37 -16.81
C PRO A 24 -21.54 -17.63 -17.93
N ASP A 25 -22.28 -16.82 -18.69
CA ASP A 25 -21.74 -16.04 -19.81
C ASP A 25 -20.72 -14.99 -19.33
N LEU A 26 -20.98 -14.37 -18.17
CA LEU A 26 -20.06 -13.43 -17.55
C LEU A 26 -18.80 -14.14 -17.05
N ARG A 27 -18.95 -15.30 -16.41
CA ARG A 27 -17.82 -16.13 -15.96
C ARG A 27 -16.91 -16.51 -17.13
N SER A 28 -17.49 -16.96 -18.24
CA SER A 28 -16.75 -17.29 -19.46
C SER A 28 -15.98 -16.07 -20.02
N ARG A 29 -16.65 -14.91 -20.11
CA ARG A 29 -16.03 -13.66 -20.59
C ARG A 29 -14.86 -13.20 -19.72
N LEU A 30 -14.98 -13.29 -18.39
CA LEU A 30 -13.90 -12.92 -17.46
C LEU A 30 -12.75 -13.92 -17.49
N SER A 31 -13.04 -15.20 -17.68
CA SER A 31 -12.02 -16.25 -17.77
C SER A 31 -11.13 -16.12 -19.02
N GLN A 32 -11.67 -15.50 -20.08
CA GLN A 32 -10.96 -15.18 -21.33
C GLN A 32 -10.12 -13.90 -21.25
N CYS A 33 -10.25 -13.10 -20.19
CA CYS A 33 -9.43 -11.90 -20.00
C CYS A 33 -7.99 -12.26 -19.61
N ILE A 34 -7.04 -11.37 -19.93
CA ILE A 34 -5.68 -11.44 -19.39
C ILE A 34 -5.78 -11.27 -17.87
N ARG A 35 -5.10 -12.16 -17.14
CA ARG A 35 -5.10 -12.18 -15.68
C ARG A 35 -3.69 -11.94 -15.17
N ILE A 36 -3.56 -10.96 -14.27
CA ILE A 36 -2.31 -10.66 -13.59
C ILE A 36 -2.57 -10.89 -12.11
N GLY A 37 -1.84 -11.83 -11.50
CA GLY A 37 -1.86 -12.03 -10.06
C GLY A 37 -1.11 -10.91 -9.37
N LEU A 38 -1.72 -10.28 -8.37
CA LEU A 38 -1.04 -9.31 -7.51
C LEU A 38 -0.58 -10.05 -6.25
N PRO A 39 0.72 -10.39 -6.13
CA PRO A 39 1.24 -11.00 -4.92
C PRO A 39 1.19 -10.00 -3.76
N VAL A 40 1.09 -10.53 -2.55
CA VAL A 40 1.32 -9.74 -1.34
C VAL A 40 2.79 -9.29 -1.33
N LEU A 41 3.03 -8.03 -0.96
CA LEU A 41 4.37 -7.50 -0.87
C LEU A 41 5.12 -8.17 0.30
N ASP A 42 6.32 -8.66 0.04
CA ASP A 42 7.26 -9.04 1.10
C ASP A 42 7.83 -7.80 1.81
N ASP A 43 8.66 -7.99 2.82
CA ASP A 43 9.25 -6.87 3.58
C ASP A 43 10.16 -6.00 2.69
N ALA A 44 10.90 -6.61 1.77
CA ALA A 44 11.82 -5.90 0.88
C ALA A 44 11.06 -4.98 -0.10
N ALA A 45 9.99 -5.49 -0.72
CA ALA A 45 9.13 -4.72 -1.61
C ALA A 45 8.37 -3.63 -0.85
N ARG A 46 7.94 -3.91 0.40
CA ARG A 46 7.36 -2.87 1.27
C ARG A 46 8.35 -1.76 1.59
N GLY A 47 9.60 -2.10 1.94
CA GLY A 47 10.66 -1.12 2.13
C GLY A 47 10.92 -0.27 0.89
N ALA A 48 10.87 -0.88 -0.30
CA ALA A 48 10.99 -0.15 -1.57
C ALA A 48 9.83 0.83 -1.79
N VAL A 49 8.59 0.42 -1.49
CA VAL A 49 7.43 1.31 -1.59
C VAL A 49 7.52 2.46 -0.58
N LEU A 50 7.99 2.20 0.65
CA LEU A 50 8.21 3.24 1.65
C LEU A 50 9.24 4.26 1.18
N ARG A 51 10.36 3.81 0.63
CA ARG A 51 11.41 4.67 0.07
C ARG A 51 10.88 5.54 -1.07
N ASP A 52 10.22 4.95 -2.05
CA ASP A 52 9.65 5.67 -3.19
C ASP A 52 8.62 6.73 -2.73
N ARG A 53 7.71 6.35 -1.81
CA ARG A 53 6.70 7.28 -1.30
C ARG A 53 7.30 8.42 -0.47
N ALA A 54 8.30 8.13 0.37
CA ALA A 54 9.01 9.14 1.12
C ALA A 54 9.72 10.13 0.19
N GLN A 55 10.42 9.63 -0.82
CA GLN A 55 11.11 10.45 -1.81
C GLN A 55 10.14 11.34 -2.59
N ARG A 56 8.99 10.82 -3.04
CA ARG A 56 7.96 11.62 -3.73
C ARG A 56 7.39 12.76 -2.87
N ARG A 57 7.45 12.64 -1.54
CA ARG A 57 7.02 13.65 -0.57
C ARG A 57 8.16 14.56 -0.11
N GLY A 58 9.39 14.36 -0.58
CA GLY A 58 10.56 15.10 -0.11
C GLY A 58 11.00 14.71 1.31
N LEU A 59 10.53 13.57 1.84
CA LEU A 59 10.92 13.08 3.15
C LEU A 59 12.26 12.36 3.08
N ALA A 60 13.22 12.83 3.88
CA ALA A 60 14.48 12.15 4.09
C ALA A 60 14.31 11.11 5.21
N LEU A 61 14.07 9.85 4.83
CA LEU A 61 14.13 8.68 5.72
C LEU A 61 15.49 8.01 5.56
N ASP A 62 16.16 7.71 6.67
CA ASP A 62 17.32 6.83 6.67
C ASP A 62 16.90 5.35 6.75
N GLU A 63 17.84 4.44 6.49
CA GLU A 63 17.54 2.99 6.47
C GLU A 63 17.03 2.52 7.84
N ALA A 64 17.60 3.06 8.93
CA ALA A 64 17.16 2.74 10.29
C ALA A 64 15.69 3.15 10.54
N ALA A 65 15.24 4.29 10.01
CA ALA A 65 13.84 4.70 10.07
C ALA A 65 12.94 3.76 9.27
N ILE A 66 13.37 3.31 8.08
CA ILE A 66 12.61 2.38 7.24
C ILE A 66 12.48 1.02 7.94
N ASP A 67 13.59 0.46 8.44
CA ASP A 67 13.59 -0.80 9.19
C ASP A 67 12.71 -0.73 10.43
N TRP A 68 12.78 0.39 11.15
CA TRP A 68 11.93 0.61 12.32
C TRP A 68 10.44 0.61 11.93
N LEU A 69 10.08 1.32 10.84
CA LEU A 69 8.70 1.35 10.33
C LEU A 69 8.22 -0.05 9.95
N LEU A 70 9.01 -0.83 9.22
CA LEU A 70 8.66 -2.20 8.81
C LEU A 70 8.48 -3.15 10.01
N THR A 71 9.27 -2.95 11.07
CA THR A 71 9.20 -3.79 12.28
C THR A 71 8.02 -3.42 13.19
N HIS A 72 7.60 -2.15 13.21
CA HIS A 72 6.63 -1.62 14.18
C HIS A 72 5.26 -1.30 13.58
N SER A 73 5.08 -1.42 12.27
CA SER A 73 3.76 -1.33 11.63
C SER A 73 3.10 -2.69 11.55
N GLU A 74 1.80 -2.75 11.85
CA GLU A 74 0.97 -3.87 11.40
C GLU A 74 1.12 -4.03 9.88
N ARG A 75 1.20 -5.27 9.40
CA ARG A 75 1.71 -5.66 8.07
C ARG A 75 0.94 -5.09 6.85
N GLU A 76 0.00 -4.18 7.05
CA GLU A 76 -0.81 -3.55 6.02
C GLU A 76 -0.19 -2.27 5.47
N LEU A 77 0.03 -2.24 4.16
CA LEU A 77 0.59 -1.10 3.44
C LEU A 77 -0.24 0.19 3.63
N ALA A 78 -1.56 0.06 3.82
CA ALA A 78 -2.45 1.19 4.04
C ALA A 78 -2.09 1.99 5.30
N GLY A 79 -1.81 1.29 6.42
CA GLY A 79 -1.40 1.92 7.68
C GLY A 79 -0.03 2.61 7.54
N LEU A 80 0.91 1.96 6.85
CA LEU A 80 2.22 2.54 6.54
C LEU A 80 2.11 3.84 5.72
N VAL A 81 1.23 3.87 4.72
CA VAL A 81 1.00 5.10 3.93
C VAL A 81 0.41 6.20 4.81
N ALA A 82 -0.61 5.91 5.61
CA ALA A 82 -1.21 6.90 6.51
C ALA A 82 -0.19 7.46 7.52
N LEU A 83 0.73 6.62 8.00
CA LEU A 83 1.82 7.02 8.86
C LEU A 83 2.80 7.97 8.15
N LEU A 84 3.18 7.70 6.90
CA LEU A 84 4.02 8.62 6.11
C LEU A 84 3.37 10.00 5.95
N ASP A 85 2.06 10.07 5.71
CA ASP A 85 1.30 11.32 5.57
C ASP A 85 1.26 12.13 6.88
N ARG A 86 1.28 11.43 8.02
CA ARG A 86 1.39 12.08 9.33
C ARG A 86 2.81 12.57 9.59
N LEU A 87 3.80 11.74 9.31
CA LEU A 87 5.22 12.08 9.48
C LEU A 87 5.62 13.29 8.66
N ASP A 88 5.10 13.40 7.43
CA ASP A 88 5.29 14.56 6.57
C ASP A 88 4.85 15.85 7.27
N ARG A 89 3.58 15.91 7.68
CA ARG A 89 2.99 17.05 8.38
C ARG A 89 3.76 17.42 9.66
N GLU A 90 4.08 16.42 10.49
CA GLU A 90 4.77 16.64 11.76
C GLU A 90 6.23 17.06 11.55
N SER A 91 6.91 16.53 10.54
CA SER A 91 8.31 16.86 10.25
C SER A 91 8.44 18.29 9.74
N LEU A 92 7.49 18.73 8.91
CA LEU A 92 7.37 20.11 8.43
C LEU A 92 7.07 21.06 9.59
N ALA A 93 6.10 20.72 10.45
CA ALA A 93 5.76 21.54 11.62
C ALA A 93 6.94 21.67 12.59
N ALA A 94 7.68 20.59 12.82
CA ALA A 94 8.85 20.57 13.69
C ALA A 94 10.12 21.12 13.03
N LYS A 95 10.14 21.32 11.71
CA LYS A 95 11.32 21.66 10.89
C LYS A 95 12.52 20.74 11.18
N ARG A 96 12.27 19.44 11.33
CA ARG A 96 13.31 18.44 11.71
C ARG A 96 13.28 17.23 10.79
N ARG A 97 14.46 16.62 10.62
CA ARG A 97 14.61 15.33 9.92
C ARG A 97 13.86 14.23 10.65
N ILE A 98 13.37 13.25 9.89
CA ILE A 98 12.76 12.06 10.44
C ILE A 98 13.87 11.09 10.87
N THR A 99 13.80 10.64 12.12
CA THR A 99 14.73 9.69 12.75
C THR A 99 13.95 8.74 13.63
N VAL A 100 14.54 7.61 14.04
CA VAL A 100 13.86 6.64 14.93
C VAL A 100 13.25 7.28 16.20
N PRO A 101 13.93 8.18 16.93
CA PRO A 101 13.30 8.88 18.05
C PRO A 101 12.09 9.74 17.67
N PHE A 102 12.12 10.39 16.51
CA PHE A 102 11.00 11.17 15.99
C PHE A 102 9.82 10.27 15.64
N LEU A 103 10.08 9.14 14.97
CA LEU A 103 9.07 8.13 14.65
C LEU A 103 8.36 7.63 15.90
N ARG A 104 9.12 7.22 16.92
CA ARG A 104 8.57 6.73 18.21
C ARG A 104 7.62 7.75 18.85
N ARG A 105 8.00 9.03 18.82
CA ARG A 105 7.16 10.12 19.37
C ARG A 105 5.86 10.29 18.58
N VAL A 106 5.91 10.24 17.25
CA VAL A 106 4.72 10.41 16.40
C VAL A 106 3.78 9.21 16.55
N VAL A 107 4.32 7.99 16.58
CA VAL A 107 3.53 6.76 16.77
C VAL A 107 2.92 6.70 18.17
N ALA A 108 3.65 7.08 19.22
CA ALA A 108 3.10 7.14 20.59
C ALA A 108 1.95 8.16 20.74
N GLY A 109 1.89 9.16 19.86
CA GLY A 109 0.79 10.12 19.80
C GLY A 109 -0.40 9.68 18.92
N MET A 110 -0.35 8.49 18.31
CA MET A 110 -1.50 7.96 17.56
C MET A 110 -2.51 7.35 18.52
N PRO A 111 -3.82 7.70 18.41
CA PRO A 111 -4.86 6.87 18.99
C PRO A 111 -4.76 5.48 18.34
N GLY A 112 -4.80 4.42 19.16
CA GLY A 112 -4.71 3.03 18.68
C GLY A 112 -5.76 2.73 17.60
N PRO A 113 -5.54 1.70 16.76
CA PRO A 113 -6.50 1.33 15.74
C PRO A 113 -7.82 0.94 16.43
N GLY A 114 -8.86 1.72 16.17
CA GLY A 114 -10.25 1.38 16.49
C GLY A 114 -10.87 0.55 15.38
#